data_AF-A0A9P7RJ75-F1
#
_entry.id   AF-A0A9P7RJ75-F1
#
_cell.length_a   1.000
_cell.length_b   1.000
_cell.length_c   1.000
_cell.angle_alpha   90.00
_cell.angle_beta   90.00
_cell.angle_gamma   90.00
#
_symmetry.space_group_name_H-M   'P 1'
#
loop_
_entity.id
_entity.type
_entity.pdbx_description
1 polymer ?
#
loop_
_entity_poly.entity_id
_entity_poly.type
_entity_poly.pdbx_seq_one_letter_code
_entity_poly.pdbx_strand_id
1 'polypeptide(L)'
;MNQRLRGSIHRPDLIAVLLCIEAVVVFAALVLFGVAYPDRFRSRLWRNGGEEGWCSNPRLRIYFYANHEEPPEIPLIWSQRLTTSNMATAVLGATIFFARLTMATLQYEARWTNLAYDAFLSVLWACSAAAQNGPDLSDTHHLSERPWYLTRSCDEAWLENRGWCRIAKWEYAWSIFAAFFYVARVVGTLSWALYEKGRRDGMSTGCKALSLSECDLWTEECEIALYKDDAQQYDWVSYGSGVVHVND
;
A
#
# COMPACT_ATOMS: atom_id res chain seq x y z
N MET A 1 26.98 37.09 -14.36
CA MET A 1 26.12 36.34 -15.31
C MET A 1 26.13 34.89 -14.87
N ASN A 2 24.97 34.33 -14.48
CA ASN A 2 24.67 32.89 -14.33
C ASN A 2 25.42 32.11 -13.21
N GLN A 3 24.81 31.37 -12.27
CA GLN A 3 23.48 30.77 -12.14
C GLN A 3 23.14 30.60 -10.65
N ARG A 4 22.07 31.24 -10.15
CA ARG A 4 21.31 30.74 -9.00
C ARG A 4 20.27 29.76 -9.53
N LEU A 5 20.65 28.51 -9.74
CA LEU A 5 19.71 27.39 -9.90
C LEU A 5 19.64 26.64 -8.57
N ARG A 6 18.98 27.26 -7.59
CA ARG A 6 18.43 26.51 -6.46
C ARG A 6 16.92 26.63 -6.62
N GLY A 7 16.38 25.80 -7.52
CA GLY A 7 14.94 25.63 -7.67
C GLY A 7 14.38 25.16 -6.34
N SER A 8 13.87 26.09 -5.56
CA SER A 8 13.10 25.79 -4.37
C SER A 8 11.80 25.17 -4.86
N ILE A 9 11.74 23.84 -4.91
CA ILE A 9 10.50 23.10 -5.20
C ILE A 9 9.46 23.59 -4.18
N HIS A 10 8.46 24.32 -4.66
CA HIS A 10 7.40 24.83 -3.81
C HIS A 10 6.53 23.64 -3.40
N ARG A 11 6.16 23.54 -2.10
CA ARG A 11 5.36 22.42 -1.58
C ARG A 11 4.09 22.07 -2.38
N PRO A 12 3.30 23.03 -2.92
CA PRO A 12 2.12 22.68 -3.72
C PRO A 12 2.47 21.99 -5.04
N ASP A 13 3.60 22.31 -5.67
CA ASP A 13 4.03 21.68 -6.93
C ASP A 13 4.34 20.19 -6.71
N LEU A 14 4.95 19.86 -5.57
CA LEU A 14 5.26 18.47 -5.21
C LEU A 14 4.00 17.65 -4.92
N ILE A 15 3.00 18.24 -4.25
CA ILE A 15 1.71 17.59 -3.98
C ILE A 15 0.96 17.33 -5.30
N ALA A 16 0.94 18.32 -6.21
CA ALA A 16 0.31 18.18 -7.51
C ALA A 16 0.96 17.05 -8.34
N VAL A 17 2.29 16.99 -8.38
CA VAL A 17 3.03 15.91 -9.05
C VAL A 17 2.70 14.54 -8.46
N LEU A 18 2.67 14.42 -7.13
CA LEU A 18 2.31 13.15 -6.46
C LEU A 18 0.88 12.71 -6.79
N LEU A 19 -0.08 13.65 -6.85
CA LEU A 19 -1.46 13.36 -7.25
C LEU A 19 -1.54 12.93 -8.72
N CYS A 20 -0.79 13.55 -9.62
CA CYS A 20 -0.73 13.13 -11.02
C CYS A 20 -0.17 11.71 -11.16
N ILE A 21 0.89 11.37 -10.44
CA ILE A 21 1.45 10.01 -10.46
C ILE A 21 0.45 9.03 -9.86
N GLU A 22 -0.20 9.37 -8.74
CA GLU A 22 -1.24 8.54 -8.11
C GLU A 22 -2.40 8.29 -9.08
N ALA A 23 -2.82 9.30 -9.83
CA ALA A 23 -3.86 9.15 -10.85
C ALA A 23 -3.44 8.11 -11.90
N VAL A 24 -2.22 8.17 -12.41
CA VAL A 24 -1.71 7.18 -13.38
C VAL A 24 -1.71 5.78 -12.78
N VAL A 25 -1.23 5.62 -11.54
CA VAL A 25 -1.23 4.33 -10.81
C VAL A 25 -2.63 3.74 -10.74
N VAL A 26 -3.61 4.55 -10.35
CA VAL A 26 -5.01 4.17 -10.15
C VAL A 26 -5.72 3.85 -11.47
N PHE A 27 -5.64 4.74 -12.46
CA PHE A 27 -6.34 4.54 -13.73
C PHE A 27 -5.79 3.35 -14.51
N ALA A 28 -4.48 3.16 -14.53
CA ALA A 28 -3.88 2.00 -15.17
C ALA A 28 -4.26 0.69 -14.45
N ALA A 29 -4.32 0.71 -13.10
CA ALA A 29 -4.83 -0.44 -12.35
C ALA A 29 -6.30 -0.76 -12.70
N LEU A 30 -7.17 0.25 -12.74
CA LEU A 30 -8.57 0.06 -13.14
C LEU A 30 -8.71 -0.52 -14.55
N VAL A 31 -7.90 -0.06 -15.50
CA VAL A 31 -7.93 -0.57 -16.88
C VAL A 31 -7.44 -2.01 -16.93
N LEU A 32 -6.27 -2.31 -16.34
CA LEU A 32 -5.69 -3.65 -16.36
C LEU A 32 -6.62 -4.67 -15.69
N PHE A 33 -7.01 -4.45 -14.44
CA PHE A 33 -7.86 -5.37 -13.69
C PHE A 33 -9.33 -5.33 -14.13
N GLY A 34 -9.78 -4.24 -14.76
CA GLY A 34 -11.10 -4.14 -15.37
C GLY A 34 -11.24 -4.97 -16.64
N VAL A 35 -10.20 -5.01 -17.49
CA VAL A 35 -10.17 -5.89 -18.69
C VAL A 35 -10.13 -7.36 -18.27
N ALA A 36 -9.47 -7.67 -17.15
CA ALA A 36 -9.44 -9.01 -16.56
C ALA A 36 -10.81 -9.52 -16.11
N TYR A 37 -11.67 -8.60 -15.67
CA TYR A 37 -12.92 -8.91 -14.99
C TYR A 37 -14.10 -9.05 -15.97
N PRO A 38 -15.03 -10.02 -15.77
CA PRO A 38 -14.87 -11.21 -14.92
C PRO A 38 -13.88 -12.19 -15.57
N ASP A 39 -13.35 -13.13 -14.79
CA ASP A 39 -12.21 -14.03 -15.05
C ASP A 39 -12.10 -14.66 -16.46
N ARG A 40 -11.81 -13.83 -17.46
CA ARG A 40 -11.92 -14.20 -18.88
C ARG A 40 -10.64 -14.81 -19.40
N PHE A 41 -9.50 -14.33 -18.92
CA PHE A 41 -8.22 -14.77 -19.45
C PHE A 41 -7.50 -15.78 -18.55
N ARG A 42 -7.66 -15.75 -17.22
CA ARG A 42 -6.97 -16.74 -16.37
C ARG A 42 -7.49 -18.14 -16.61
N SER A 43 -8.80 -18.31 -16.77
CA SER A 43 -9.41 -19.56 -17.22
C SER A 43 -8.84 -20.07 -18.56
N ARG A 44 -8.58 -19.18 -19.52
CA ARG A 44 -7.95 -19.52 -20.81
C ARG A 44 -6.46 -19.89 -20.66
N LEU A 45 -5.72 -19.13 -19.86
CA LEU A 45 -4.31 -19.40 -19.59
C LEU A 45 -4.13 -20.71 -18.78
N TRP A 46 -5.04 -20.98 -17.85
CA TRP A 46 -5.06 -22.23 -17.09
C TRP A 46 -5.30 -23.42 -18.01
N ARG A 47 -6.29 -23.32 -18.92
CA ARG A 47 -6.54 -24.36 -19.93
C ARG A 47 -5.35 -24.56 -20.85
N ASN A 48 -4.73 -23.49 -21.32
CA ASN A 48 -3.53 -23.59 -22.18
C ASN A 48 -2.40 -24.34 -21.45
N GLY A 49 -2.00 -23.87 -20.27
CA GLY A 49 -0.94 -24.52 -19.50
C GLY A 49 -1.27 -25.96 -19.10
N GLY A 50 -2.54 -26.26 -18.82
CA GLY A 50 -2.99 -27.61 -18.47
C GLY A 50 -2.99 -28.61 -19.63
N GLU A 51 -3.21 -28.15 -20.86
CA GLU A 51 -3.13 -29.01 -22.06
C GLU A 51 -1.67 -29.26 -22.49
N GLU A 52 -0.80 -28.28 -22.28
CA GLU A 52 0.64 -28.39 -22.54
C GLU A 52 1.41 -29.07 -21.38
N GLY A 53 0.72 -29.43 -20.29
CA GLY A 53 1.31 -30.13 -19.14
C GLY A 53 2.19 -29.24 -18.24
N TRP A 54 2.01 -27.93 -18.26
CA TRP A 54 2.79 -26.97 -17.44
C TRP A 54 2.18 -26.66 -16.08
N CYS A 55 0.89 -26.93 -15.91
CA CYS A 55 0.17 -26.76 -14.65
C CYS A 55 -1.00 -27.76 -14.60
N SER A 56 -1.80 -27.72 -13.53
CA SER A 56 -3.00 -28.54 -13.44
C SER A 56 -3.95 -28.29 -14.61
N ASN A 57 -4.69 -29.31 -15.05
CA ASN A 57 -5.63 -29.18 -16.15
C ASN A 57 -7.07 -28.96 -15.63
N PRO A 58 -7.74 -27.84 -15.96
CA PRO A 58 -9.11 -27.57 -15.52
C PRO A 58 -10.13 -28.62 -16.00
N ARG A 59 -9.85 -29.33 -17.11
CA ARG A 59 -10.73 -30.39 -17.63
C ARG A 59 -10.78 -31.62 -16.74
N LEU A 60 -9.76 -31.86 -15.92
CA LEU A 60 -9.71 -33.01 -15.02
C LEU A 60 -10.88 -32.97 -14.02
N ARG A 61 -11.39 -31.78 -13.70
CA ARG A 61 -12.59 -31.61 -12.86
C ARG A 61 -13.83 -32.24 -13.47
N ILE A 62 -13.98 -32.21 -14.80
CA ILE A 62 -15.10 -32.88 -15.50
C ILE A 62 -14.99 -34.40 -15.34
N TYR A 63 -13.76 -34.93 -15.40
CA TYR A 63 -13.51 -36.35 -15.18
C TYR A 63 -13.89 -36.76 -13.75
N PHE A 64 -13.49 -36.01 -12.73
CA PHE A 64 -13.90 -36.26 -11.34
C PHE A 64 -15.43 -36.26 -11.17
N TYR A 65 -16.13 -35.25 -11.72
CA TYR A 65 -17.58 -35.22 -11.68
C TYR A 65 -18.24 -36.41 -12.39
N ALA A 66 -17.69 -36.86 -13.52
CA ALA A 66 -18.22 -38.01 -14.26
C ALA A 66 -18.01 -39.34 -13.51
N ASN A 67 -16.98 -39.44 -12.67
CA ASN A 67 -16.68 -40.61 -11.86
C ASN A 67 -17.22 -40.52 -10.42
N HIS A 68 -18.08 -39.54 -10.12
CA HIS A 68 -18.63 -39.31 -8.77
C HIS A 68 -17.56 -39.08 -7.69
N GLU A 69 -16.41 -38.53 -8.08
CA GLU A 69 -15.32 -38.15 -7.18
C GLU A 69 -15.31 -36.64 -6.93
N GLU A 70 -14.84 -36.23 -5.75
CA GLU A 70 -14.70 -34.82 -5.42
C GLU A 70 -13.50 -34.21 -6.16
N PRO A 71 -13.68 -33.17 -7.01
CA PRO A 71 -12.57 -32.55 -7.71
C PRO A 71 -11.68 -31.76 -6.74
N PRO A 72 -10.36 -31.68 -7.02
CA PRO A 72 -9.45 -30.86 -6.21
C PRO A 72 -9.86 -29.38 -6.22
N GLU A 73 -9.53 -28.68 -5.15
CA GLU A 73 -9.80 -27.26 -5.00
C GLU A 73 -9.06 -26.46 -6.09
N ILE A 74 -9.74 -25.44 -6.65
CA ILE A 74 -9.15 -24.57 -7.66
C ILE A 74 -8.04 -23.74 -6.99
N PRO A 75 -6.79 -23.80 -7.48
CA PRO A 75 -5.71 -22.97 -6.98
C PRO A 75 -6.08 -21.48 -7.00
N LEU A 76 -5.70 -20.73 -5.96
CA LEU A 76 -6.05 -19.32 -5.81
C LEU A 76 -5.69 -18.50 -7.06
N ILE A 77 -4.55 -18.80 -7.69
CA ILE A 77 -4.08 -18.14 -8.90
C ILE A 77 -5.08 -18.23 -10.06
N TRP A 78 -5.76 -19.36 -10.22
CA TRP A 78 -6.73 -19.61 -11.28
C TRP A 78 -8.17 -19.32 -10.86
N SER A 79 -8.36 -18.85 -9.63
CA SER A 79 -9.68 -18.64 -9.06
C SER A 79 -10.25 -17.27 -9.44
N GLN A 80 -11.56 -17.24 -9.65
CA GLN A 80 -12.30 -15.97 -9.77
C GLN A 80 -12.18 -15.11 -8.51
N ARG A 81 -11.94 -15.72 -7.33
CA ARG A 81 -11.76 -14.99 -6.07
C ARG A 81 -10.60 -13.98 -6.17
N LEU A 82 -9.47 -14.40 -6.75
CA LEU A 82 -8.31 -13.52 -6.95
C LEU A 82 -8.59 -12.40 -7.96
N THR A 83 -9.26 -12.71 -9.07
CA THR A 83 -9.61 -11.70 -10.08
C THR A 83 -10.57 -10.66 -9.49
N THR A 84 -11.57 -11.09 -8.73
CA THR A 84 -12.50 -10.19 -8.02
C THR A 84 -11.80 -9.38 -6.94
N SER A 85 -10.89 -9.97 -6.15
CA SER A 85 -10.17 -9.22 -5.12
C SER A 85 -9.27 -8.14 -5.73
N ASN A 86 -8.56 -8.45 -6.83
CA ASN A 86 -7.70 -7.49 -7.51
C ASN A 86 -8.51 -6.31 -8.09
N MET A 87 -9.66 -6.61 -8.71
CA MET A 87 -10.58 -5.58 -9.20
C MET A 87 -11.13 -4.74 -8.05
N ALA A 88 -11.51 -5.36 -6.93
CA ALA A 88 -11.96 -4.64 -5.74
C ALA A 88 -10.87 -3.73 -5.17
N THR A 89 -9.62 -4.17 -5.12
CA THR A 89 -8.47 -3.33 -4.73
C THR A 89 -8.29 -2.15 -5.67
N ALA A 90 -8.43 -2.34 -6.99
CA ALA A 90 -8.33 -1.25 -7.96
C ALA A 90 -9.46 -0.22 -7.80
N VAL A 91 -10.71 -0.68 -7.62
CA VAL A 91 -11.87 0.19 -7.35
C VAL A 91 -11.69 0.95 -6.04
N LEU A 92 -11.25 0.29 -4.97
CA LEU A 92 -11.00 0.92 -3.69
C LEU A 92 -9.88 1.97 -3.75
N GLY A 93 -8.80 1.66 -4.48
CA GLY A 93 -7.73 2.62 -4.78
C GLY A 93 -8.26 3.86 -5.50
N ALA A 94 -9.17 3.68 -6.46
CA ALA A 94 -9.82 4.79 -7.14
C ALA A 94 -10.71 5.62 -6.21
N THR A 95 -11.51 4.96 -5.36
CA THR A 95 -12.34 5.66 -4.35
C THR A 95 -11.48 6.50 -3.40
N ILE A 96 -10.38 5.94 -2.90
CA ILE A 96 -9.44 6.65 -2.03
C ILE A 96 -8.80 7.84 -2.76
N PHE A 97 -8.39 7.65 -4.03
CA PHE A 97 -7.84 8.72 -4.84
C PHE A 97 -8.84 9.87 -5.03
N PHE A 98 -10.10 9.58 -5.34
CA PHE A 98 -11.13 10.63 -5.45
C PHE A 98 -11.38 11.34 -4.13
N ALA A 99 -11.39 10.61 -3.00
CA ALA A 99 -11.48 11.22 -1.67
C ALA A 99 -10.28 12.12 -1.37
N ARG A 100 -9.07 11.75 -1.81
CA ARG A 100 -7.87 12.59 -1.69
C ARG A 100 -7.92 13.81 -2.57
N LEU A 101 -8.41 13.66 -3.80
CA LEU A 101 -8.59 14.75 -4.72
C LEU A 101 -9.55 15.79 -4.14
N THR A 102 -10.68 15.37 -3.55
CA THR A 102 -11.62 16.29 -2.91
C THR A 102 -11.04 16.95 -1.66
N MET A 103 -10.31 16.20 -0.82
CA MET A 103 -9.58 16.78 0.33
C MET A 103 -8.57 17.84 -0.12
N ALA A 104 -7.83 17.58 -1.20
CA ALA A 104 -6.86 18.51 -1.77
C ALA A 104 -7.54 19.78 -2.34
N THR A 105 -8.68 19.65 -3.03
CA THR A 105 -9.42 20.81 -3.54
C THR A 105 -10.00 21.66 -2.41
N LEU A 106 -10.41 21.03 -1.30
CA LEU A 106 -10.90 21.72 -0.10
C LEU A 106 -9.78 22.25 0.82
N GLN A 107 -8.51 22.08 0.45
CA GLN A 107 -7.35 22.46 1.25
C GLN A 107 -7.33 21.80 2.64
N TYR A 108 -7.89 20.59 2.76
CA TYR A 108 -7.93 19.82 3.98
C TYR A 108 -6.84 18.75 3.99
N GLU A 109 -5.84 18.90 4.88
CA GLU A 109 -4.72 17.95 4.99
C GLU A 109 -4.88 16.97 6.16
N ALA A 110 -5.55 15.84 5.92
CA ALA A 110 -5.63 14.74 6.88
C ALA A 110 -4.40 13.81 6.80
N ARG A 111 -3.25 14.28 7.29
CA ARG A 111 -1.95 13.56 7.20
C ARG A 111 -2.04 12.09 7.65
N TRP A 112 -2.63 11.83 8.81
CA TRP A 112 -2.72 10.47 9.37
C TRP A 112 -3.68 9.58 8.61
N THR A 113 -4.80 10.13 8.12
CA THR A 113 -5.75 9.42 7.28
C THR A 113 -5.10 9.02 5.95
N ASN A 114 -4.34 9.93 5.33
CA ASN A 114 -3.59 9.63 4.12
C ASN A 114 -2.54 8.54 4.34
N LEU A 115 -1.79 8.60 5.45
CA LEU A 115 -0.84 7.57 5.82
C LEU A 115 -1.51 6.19 5.98
N ALA A 116 -2.65 6.14 6.66
CA ALA A 116 -3.41 4.90 6.86
C ALA A 116 -3.88 4.30 5.53
N TYR A 117 -4.37 5.14 4.61
CA TYR A 117 -4.75 4.70 3.27
C TYR A 117 -3.57 4.19 2.45
N ASP A 118 -2.42 4.86 2.48
CA ASP A 118 -1.21 4.41 1.76
C ASP A 118 -0.73 3.07 2.32
N ALA A 119 -0.70 2.90 3.65
CA ALA A 119 -0.33 1.63 4.27
C ALA A 119 -1.31 0.51 3.91
N PHE A 120 -2.61 0.79 3.93
CA PHE A 120 -3.63 -0.19 3.60
C PHE A 120 -3.58 -0.62 2.12
N LEU A 121 -3.48 0.33 1.20
CA LEU A 121 -3.33 0.05 -0.23
C LEU A 121 -2.04 -0.70 -0.53
N SER A 122 -0.94 -0.34 0.13
CA SER A 122 0.33 -1.07 0.03
C SER A 122 0.16 -2.55 0.37
N VAL A 123 -0.51 -2.86 1.49
CA VAL A 123 -0.75 -4.25 1.91
C VAL A 123 -1.62 -4.99 0.90
N LEU A 124 -2.70 -4.39 0.42
CA LEU A 124 -3.58 -5.01 -0.57
C LEU A 124 -2.84 -5.32 -1.89
N TRP A 125 -2.04 -4.39 -2.38
CA TRP A 125 -1.24 -4.59 -3.58
C TRP A 125 -0.14 -5.64 -3.40
N ALA A 126 0.49 -5.70 -2.23
CA ALA A 126 1.46 -6.75 -1.90
C ALA A 126 0.80 -8.13 -1.83
N CYS A 127 -0.36 -8.25 -1.19
CA CYS A 127 -1.14 -9.49 -1.15
C CYS A 127 -1.59 -9.91 -2.56
N SER A 128 -2.02 -8.95 -3.38
CA SER A 128 -2.38 -9.19 -4.79
C SER A 128 -1.18 -9.73 -5.58
N ALA A 129 0.00 -9.13 -5.44
CA ALA A 129 1.22 -9.59 -6.10
C ALA A 129 1.61 -11.00 -5.61
N ALA A 130 1.56 -11.25 -4.31
CA ALA A 130 1.87 -12.56 -3.73
C ALA A 130 0.92 -13.66 -4.24
N ALA A 131 -0.38 -13.39 -4.27
CA ALA A 131 -1.36 -14.34 -4.77
C ALA A 131 -1.25 -14.58 -6.29
N GLN A 132 -0.88 -13.56 -7.06
CA GLN A 132 -0.61 -13.68 -8.50
C GLN A 132 0.67 -14.48 -8.83
N ASN A 133 1.60 -14.57 -7.89
CA ASN A 133 2.78 -15.41 -7.99
C ASN A 133 2.64 -16.71 -7.19
N GLY A 134 1.40 -17.05 -6.79
CA GLY A 134 1.12 -18.24 -5.99
C GLY A 134 1.28 -19.54 -6.79
N PRO A 135 1.58 -20.65 -6.09
CA PRO A 135 1.75 -21.95 -6.73
C PRO A 135 0.41 -22.57 -7.11
N ASP A 136 0.47 -23.50 -8.06
CA ASP A 136 -0.56 -24.47 -8.38
C ASP A 136 -0.01 -25.88 -8.03
N LEU A 137 -0.53 -26.42 -6.93
CA LEU A 137 -0.17 -27.73 -6.38
C LEU A 137 -1.35 -28.70 -6.42
N SER A 138 -2.38 -28.40 -7.21
CA SER A 138 -3.62 -29.18 -7.24
C SER A 138 -3.46 -30.54 -7.94
N ASP A 139 -2.45 -30.68 -8.80
CA ASP A 139 -2.09 -31.91 -9.50
C ASP A 139 -0.66 -32.33 -9.11
N THR A 140 -0.52 -33.52 -8.52
CA THR A 140 0.79 -34.07 -8.09
C THR A 140 1.69 -34.44 -9.25
N HIS A 141 1.13 -34.67 -10.45
CA HIS A 141 1.89 -34.98 -11.66
C HIS A 141 2.32 -33.72 -12.43
N HIS A 142 1.59 -32.61 -12.31
CA HIS A 142 1.86 -31.35 -13.00
C HIS A 142 2.01 -30.18 -12.01
N LEU A 143 3.02 -30.29 -11.14
CA LEU A 143 3.33 -29.28 -10.14
C LEU A 143 3.85 -27.99 -10.78
N SER A 144 3.31 -26.85 -10.35
CA SER A 144 3.66 -25.54 -10.86
C SER A 144 3.88 -24.57 -9.69
N GLU A 145 5.12 -24.44 -9.21
CA GLU A 145 5.47 -23.53 -8.09
C GLU A 145 5.14 -22.05 -8.37
N ARG A 146 5.14 -21.67 -9.65
CA ARG A 146 4.78 -20.33 -10.12
C ARG A 146 3.94 -20.45 -11.38
N PRO A 147 3.02 -19.51 -11.64
CA PRO A 147 2.20 -19.56 -12.84
C PRO A 147 3.07 -19.63 -14.09
N TRP A 148 2.77 -20.55 -15.01
CA TRP A 148 3.58 -20.80 -16.20
C TRP A 148 3.80 -19.54 -17.04
N TYR A 149 2.81 -18.64 -17.09
CA TYR A 149 2.92 -17.42 -17.87
C TYR A 149 3.96 -16.46 -17.30
N LEU A 150 4.43 -16.61 -16.05
CA LEU A 150 5.53 -15.82 -15.49
C LEU A 150 6.90 -16.44 -15.78
N THR A 151 6.97 -17.77 -15.88
CA THR A 151 8.24 -18.51 -16.07
C THR A 151 8.60 -18.69 -17.54
N ARG A 152 7.61 -18.71 -18.43
CA ARG A 152 7.77 -18.97 -19.87
C ARG A 152 7.54 -17.73 -20.75
N SER A 153 7.92 -17.84 -22.02
CA SER A 153 7.60 -16.80 -23.01
C SER A 153 6.12 -16.87 -23.40
N CYS A 154 5.52 -15.71 -23.70
CA CYS A 154 4.17 -15.67 -24.24
C CYS A 154 4.08 -16.16 -25.69
N ASP A 155 5.21 -16.44 -26.36
CA ASP A 155 5.23 -17.00 -27.71
C ASP A 155 4.92 -18.51 -27.72
N GLU A 156 5.21 -19.20 -26.61
CA GLU A 156 4.86 -20.61 -26.39
C GLU A 156 3.36 -20.79 -26.17
N ALA A 157 2.63 -19.73 -25.79
CA ALA A 157 1.19 -19.78 -25.65
C ALA A 157 0.50 -19.93 -27.02
N TRP A 158 -0.68 -20.54 -27.03
CA TRP A 158 -1.56 -20.56 -28.20
C TRP A 158 -1.75 -19.17 -28.79
N LEU A 159 -1.87 -19.09 -30.11
CA LEU A 159 -1.90 -17.82 -30.85
C LEU A 159 -2.96 -16.83 -30.31
N GLU A 160 -4.13 -17.35 -29.96
CA GLU A 160 -5.24 -16.58 -29.39
C GLU A 160 -4.99 -16.11 -27.95
N ASN A 161 -4.09 -16.78 -27.23
CA ASN A 161 -3.78 -16.54 -25.82
C ASN A 161 -2.52 -15.70 -25.58
N ARG A 162 -1.76 -15.36 -26.63
CA ARG A 162 -0.54 -14.55 -26.49
C ARG A 162 -0.82 -13.16 -25.91
N GLY A 163 -1.89 -12.50 -26.37
CA GLY A 163 -2.30 -11.19 -25.85
C GLY A 163 -2.66 -11.26 -24.36
N TRP A 164 -3.44 -12.28 -23.99
CA TRP A 164 -3.83 -12.58 -22.61
C TRP A 164 -2.64 -12.85 -21.70
N CYS A 165 -1.64 -13.60 -22.18
CA CYS A 165 -0.40 -13.84 -21.43
C CYS A 165 0.36 -12.54 -21.12
N ARG A 166 0.46 -11.62 -22.10
CA ARG A 166 1.13 -10.33 -21.87
C ARG A 166 0.37 -9.48 -20.85
N ILE A 167 -0.96 -9.45 -20.92
CA ILE A 167 -1.80 -8.71 -19.96
C ILE A 167 -1.59 -9.28 -18.54
N ALA A 168 -1.59 -10.59 -18.37
CA ALA A 168 -1.35 -11.22 -17.07
C ALA A 168 0.05 -10.89 -16.49
N LYS A 169 1.09 -10.81 -17.34
CA LYS A 169 2.42 -10.32 -16.92
C LYS A 169 2.37 -8.86 -16.48
N TRP A 170 1.66 -8.01 -17.21
CA TRP A 170 1.49 -6.60 -16.87
C TRP A 170 0.72 -6.40 -15.57
N GLU A 171 -0.33 -7.18 -15.30
CA GLU A 171 -1.05 -7.13 -14.03
C GLU A 171 -0.15 -7.45 -12.83
N TYR A 172 0.65 -8.51 -12.96
CA TYR A 172 1.61 -8.86 -11.92
C TYR A 172 2.64 -7.75 -11.70
N ALA A 173 3.26 -7.26 -12.78
CA ALA A 173 4.22 -6.16 -12.71
C ALA A 173 3.59 -4.89 -12.11
N TRP A 174 2.35 -4.56 -12.49
CA TRP A 174 1.63 -3.40 -11.98
C TRP A 174 1.30 -3.52 -10.50
N SER A 175 0.93 -4.72 -10.03
CA SER A 175 0.68 -4.95 -8.60
C SER A 175 1.93 -4.72 -7.74
N ILE A 176 3.11 -5.14 -8.20
CA ILE A 176 4.38 -4.87 -7.52
C ILE A 176 4.69 -3.37 -7.54
N PHE A 177 4.55 -2.73 -8.70
CA PHE A 177 4.79 -1.31 -8.85
C PHE A 177 3.88 -0.47 -7.96
N ALA A 178 2.59 -0.79 -7.91
CA ALA A 178 1.62 -0.11 -7.05
C ALA A 178 1.95 -0.31 -5.56
N ALA A 179 2.31 -1.54 -5.15
CA ALA A 179 2.76 -1.81 -3.78
C ALA A 179 3.96 -0.93 -3.42
N PHE A 180 5.00 -0.92 -4.27
CA PHE A 180 6.20 -0.12 -4.04
C PHE A 180 5.90 1.38 -4.00
N PHE A 181 5.03 1.87 -4.88
CA PHE A 181 4.61 3.26 -4.90
C PHE A 181 3.98 3.68 -3.57
N TYR A 182 3.03 2.91 -3.04
CA TYR A 182 2.39 3.23 -1.76
C TYR A 182 3.35 3.04 -0.57
N VAL A 183 4.24 2.04 -0.58
CA VAL A 183 5.33 1.93 0.43
C VAL A 183 6.21 3.17 0.42
N ALA A 184 6.64 3.64 -0.75
CA ALA A 184 7.49 4.82 -0.86
C ALA A 184 6.81 6.07 -0.28
N ARG A 185 5.48 6.20 -0.46
CA ARG A 185 4.70 7.29 0.15
C ARG A 185 4.61 7.17 1.67
N VAL A 186 4.38 5.96 2.20
CA VAL A 186 4.39 5.71 3.65
C VAL A 186 5.76 6.09 4.24
N VAL A 187 6.84 5.59 3.66
CA VAL A 187 8.21 5.88 4.11
C VAL A 187 8.52 7.36 4.01
N GLY A 188 8.16 8.02 2.91
CA GLY A 188 8.35 9.46 2.74
C GLY A 188 7.61 10.29 3.79
N THR A 189 6.36 9.93 4.08
CA THR A 189 5.52 10.62 5.08
C THR A 189 6.04 10.42 6.49
N LEU A 190 6.43 9.19 6.86
CA LEU A 190 7.02 8.89 8.16
C LEU A 190 8.37 9.57 8.34
N SER A 191 9.23 9.51 7.33
CA SER A 191 10.55 10.18 7.35
C SER A 191 10.40 11.68 7.56
N TRP A 192 9.44 12.30 6.88
CA TRP A 192 9.13 13.72 7.04
C TRP A 192 8.61 14.04 8.45
N ALA A 193 7.70 13.23 8.99
CA ALA A 193 7.16 13.40 10.34
C ALA A 193 8.26 13.28 11.42
N LEU A 194 9.17 12.31 11.27
CA LEU A 194 10.32 12.14 12.14
C LEU A 194 11.29 13.32 12.03
N TYR A 195 11.54 13.81 10.82
CA TYR A 195 12.37 15.00 10.61
C TYR A 195 11.79 16.26 11.27
N GLU A 196 10.48 16.50 11.13
CA GLU A 196 9.81 17.63 11.79
C GLU A 196 9.84 17.52 13.32
N LYS A 197 9.73 16.30 13.86
CA LYS A 197 9.85 16.06 15.30
C LYS A 197 11.27 16.36 15.79
N GLY A 198 12.29 15.75 15.16
CA GLY A 198 13.70 15.99 15.52
C GLY A 198 14.11 17.46 15.40
N ARG A 199 13.60 18.18 14.39
CA ARG A 199 13.83 19.62 14.24
C ARG A 199 13.22 20.42 15.39
N ARG A 200 12.02 20.07 15.86
CA ARG A 200 11.39 20.73 17.01
C ARG A 200 12.12 20.44 18.31
N ASP A 201 12.49 19.18 18.53
CA ASP A 201 13.23 18.77 19.73
C ASP A 201 14.58 19.48 19.80
N GLY A 202 15.32 19.56 18.68
CA GLY A 202 16.58 20.30 18.61
C GLY A 202 16.44 21.81 18.86
N MET A 203 15.38 22.45 18.37
CA MET A 203 15.10 23.86 18.69
C MET A 203 14.76 24.06 20.17
N SER A 204 14.01 23.13 20.78
CA SER A 204 13.68 23.19 22.21
C SER A 204 14.92 23.02 23.07
N THR A 205 15.79 22.05 22.76
CA THR A 205 17.07 21.86 23.46
C THR A 205 18.00 23.06 23.29
N GLY A 206 18.07 23.64 22.09
CA GLY A 206 18.87 24.84 21.83
C GLY A 206 18.37 26.06 22.61
N CYS A 207 17.04 26.25 22.69
CA CYS A 207 16.43 27.33 23.47
C CYS A 207 16.69 27.15 24.97
N LYS A 208 16.56 25.93 25.50
CA LYS A 208 16.90 25.60 26.89
C LYS A 208 18.38 25.83 27.20
N ALA A 209 19.28 25.50 26.27
CA ALA A 209 20.72 25.73 26.43
C ALA A 209 21.08 27.23 26.42
N LEU A 210 20.43 28.02 25.56
CA LEU A 210 20.58 29.48 25.53
C LEU A 210 20.06 30.14 26.82
N SER A 211 18.88 29.75 27.29
CA SER A 211 18.32 30.28 28.55
C SER A 211 19.20 29.92 29.76
N LEU A 212 19.78 28.72 29.78
CA LEU A 212 20.74 28.31 30.82
C LEU A 212 22.06 29.10 30.75
N SER A 213 22.48 29.52 29.56
CA SER A 213 23.69 30.33 29.39
C SER A 213 23.49 31.83 29.70
N GLU A 214 22.25 32.32 29.64
CA GLU A 214 21.88 33.69 30.03
C GLU A 214 21.55 33.82 31.53
N CYS A 215 21.41 32.71 32.26
CA CYS A 215 21.40 32.74 33.72
C CYS A 215 22.82 33.01 34.24
N ASP A 216 23.07 34.22 34.73
CA ASP A 216 24.27 34.52 35.50
C ASP A 216 24.36 33.56 36.70
N LEU A 217 25.55 32.96 36.88
CA LEU A 217 25.86 31.89 37.84
C LEU A 217 25.72 32.30 39.33
N TRP A 218 25.09 33.44 39.64
CA TRP A 218 25.11 34.08 40.96
C TRP A 218 23.74 34.48 41.52
N THR A 219 22.62 34.08 40.90
CA THR A 219 21.28 34.36 41.43
C THR A 219 20.49 33.07 41.74
N GLU A 220 19.99 32.96 42.98
CA GLU A 220 19.19 31.86 43.55
C GLU A 220 17.87 31.56 42.78
N GLU A 221 17.50 32.37 41.79
CA GLU A 221 16.23 32.25 41.05
C GLU A 221 16.19 31.06 40.08
N CYS A 222 17.33 30.45 39.76
CA CYS A 222 17.39 29.34 38.81
C CYS A 222 16.86 28.01 39.38
N GLU A 223 16.89 27.83 40.71
CA GLU A 223 16.43 26.61 41.38
C GLU A 223 14.89 26.51 41.38
N ILE A 224 14.20 27.65 41.47
CA ILE A 224 12.73 27.72 41.52
C ILE A 224 12.10 27.47 40.14
N ALA A 225 12.76 27.89 39.06
CA ALA A 225 12.30 27.64 37.69
C ALA A 225 12.40 26.15 37.32
N LEU A 226 13.44 25.46 37.78
CA LEU A 226 13.61 24.02 37.56
C LEU A 226 12.56 23.19 38.32
N TYR A 227 12.29 23.54 39.59
CA TYR A 227 11.32 22.81 40.43
C TYR A 227 9.86 22.98 39.96
N LYS A 228 9.54 24.09 39.28
CA LYS A 228 8.17 24.38 38.83
C LYS A 228 7.79 23.63 37.55
N ASP A 229 8.74 23.30 36.69
CA ASP A 229 8.50 22.62 35.41
C ASP A 229 8.32 21.10 35.63
N ASP A 230 9.04 20.51 36.59
CA ASP A 230 8.93 19.09 36.94
C ASP A 230 7.55 18.74 37.53
N ALA A 231 6.93 19.65 38.27
CA ALA A 231 5.60 19.44 38.86
C ALA A 231 4.48 19.39 37.80
N GLN A 232 4.64 20.08 36.66
CA GLN A 232 3.63 20.12 35.59
C GLN A 232 3.71 18.90 34.65
N GLN A 233 4.84 18.20 34.64
CA GLN A 233 5.06 16.99 33.84
C GLN A 233 4.35 15.74 34.42
N TYR A 234 4.09 15.69 35.73
CA TYR A 234 3.48 14.51 36.38
C TYR A 234 1.93 14.53 36.48
N ASP A 235 1.27 15.66 36.19
CA ASP A 235 -0.17 15.82 36.42
C ASP A 235 -1.07 15.32 35.26
N TRP A 236 -0.49 14.75 34.20
CA TRP A 236 -1.24 14.20 33.05
C TRP A 236 -1.40 12.67 33.06
N VAL A 237 -1.10 12.01 34.19
CA VAL A 237 -1.32 10.56 34.37
C VAL A 237 -2.20 10.32 35.60
N SER A 238 -3.51 10.54 35.49
CA SER A 238 -4.50 9.73 36.20
C SER A 238 -5.90 9.82 35.60
N TYR A 239 -6.50 8.64 35.54
CA TYR A 239 -7.78 8.28 34.96
C TYR A 239 -8.97 8.92 35.67
N GLY A 240 -10.11 9.00 34.98
CA GLY A 240 -11.35 9.55 35.51
C GLY A 240 -12.05 8.65 36.53
N SER A 241 -12.97 9.27 37.30
CA SER A 241 -14.24 8.70 37.78
C SER A 241 -14.98 9.72 38.67
N GLY A 242 -16.21 10.05 38.26
CA GLY A 242 -17.43 10.29 39.02
C GLY A 242 -17.48 10.93 40.42
N VAL A 243 -18.49 11.83 40.55
CA VAL A 243 -19.42 12.09 41.69
C VAL A 243 -18.79 12.74 42.95
N VAL A 244 -19.37 13.66 43.73
CA VAL A 244 -20.74 14.04 44.12
C VAL A 244 -20.75 15.52 44.57
N HIS A 245 -21.80 16.27 44.23
CA HIS A 245 -22.13 17.53 44.90
C HIS A 245 -22.80 17.26 46.26
N VAL A 246 -22.23 17.80 47.34
CA VAL A 246 -22.95 18.06 48.60
C VAL A 246 -22.64 19.50 48.99
N ASN A 247 -23.65 20.37 48.88
CA ASN A 247 -23.65 21.67 49.53
C ASN A 247 -24.60 21.57 50.73
N ASP A 248 -24.09 21.90 51.91
CA ASP A 248 -24.86 22.60 52.94
C ASP A 248 -24.99 24.09 52.57
#